data_AF-A0A421JTW2-F1
#
_entry.id   AF-A0A421JTW2-F1
#
_cell.length_a   1.000
_cell.length_b   1.000
_cell.length_c   1.000
_cell.angle_alpha   90.00
_cell.angle_beta   90.00
_cell.angle_gamma   90.00
#
_symmetry.space_group_name_H-M   'P 1'
#
loop_
_entity.id
_entity.type
_entity.pdbx_description
1 polymer ?
#
loop_
_entity_poly.entity_id
_entity_poly.type
_entity_poly.pdbx_seq_one_letter_code
_entity_poly.pdbx_strand_id
1 'polypeptide(L)'
;MLKTGKYNELKVVFHKYLPHVNSDLILQGLNRELKESFIDYVDSVRMLVNLKIHEDVLIQTFGSLELNNEQFEQLFLKVKKSNSLAALLIKQYIKSATPSTNELVPIIKYTESKQALLELFRTGTLSPDFDSDFINLVYNKLIYIAMPKRRSDSSIDTFHNNFQKSTYNTRAGFHNVVRSLAQALSILDEVRLAFILDSLITFMRNDGASFYYYGDQHGVNYLTKDLINQTMRFKIRYCSELADLAIFTKQVLHKMNTPHKAHLIYWHFKLLVMDNPQIAFKLVDSGNPDLQKYFPALVSGMLNSTKLDNNGKIDMVVQVINYAREKGFTQGLNSNTSGELINLIQSSKETPINPQVMEGLLSLKSEPLRQAIKLRLARKNKLKP
;
A
#
# COMPACT_ATOMS: atom_id res chain seq x y z
N MET A 1 -15.12 7.05 -51.61
CA MET A 1 -16.39 6.84 -50.87
C MET A 1 -16.86 5.40 -51.06
N LEU A 2 -16.52 4.50 -50.13
CA LEU A 2 -17.18 3.19 -50.06
C LEU A 2 -18.47 3.37 -49.25
N LYS A 3 -19.62 3.06 -49.85
CA LYS A 3 -20.94 3.16 -49.23
C LYS A 3 -20.98 2.34 -47.94
N THR A 4 -21.51 2.93 -46.88
CA THR A 4 -21.69 2.39 -45.51
C THR A 4 -22.26 0.96 -45.44
N GLY A 5 -23.00 0.51 -46.46
CA GLY A 5 -23.49 -0.87 -46.56
C GLY A 5 -22.40 -1.95 -46.75
N LYS A 6 -21.31 -1.67 -47.48
CA LYS A 6 -20.22 -2.65 -47.69
C LYS A 6 -19.33 -2.84 -46.46
N TYR A 7 -19.29 -1.85 -45.56
CA TYR A 7 -18.49 -1.91 -44.34
C TYR A 7 -19.03 -2.95 -43.34
N ASN A 8 -20.36 -3.09 -43.25
CA ASN A 8 -20.99 -4.07 -42.36
C ASN A 8 -20.85 -5.51 -42.86
N GLU A 9 -20.93 -5.74 -44.17
CA GLU A 9 -20.67 -7.07 -44.78
C GLU A 9 -19.20 -7.46 -44.70
N LEU A 10 -18.28 -6.50 -44.91
CA LEU A 10 -16.86 -6.71 -44.67
C LEU A 10 -16.56 -6.97 -43.20
N LYS A 11 -17.28 -6.35 -42.25
CA LYS A 11 -17.11 -6.59 -40.80
C LYS A 11 -17.27 -8.07 -40.47
N VAL A 12 -18.27 -8.77 -41.02
CA VAL A 12 -18.52 -10.20 -40.76
C VAL A 12 -17.40 -11.09 -41.31
N VAL A 13 -16.89 -10.79 -42.51
CA VAL A 13 -15.76 -11.52 -43.09
C VAL A 13 -14.46 -11.20 -42.34
N PHE A 14 -14.22 -9.94 -41.99
CA PHE A 14 -13.08 -9.51 -41.20
C PHE A 14 -13.06 -10.18 -39.82
N HIS A 15 -14.19 -10.38 -39.14
CA HIS A 15 -14.24 -11.07 -37.84
C HIS A 15 -13.68 -12.50 -37.88
N LYS A 16 -13.86 -13.23 -39.01
CA LYS A 16 -13.38 -14.61 -39.16
C LYS A 16 -11.89 -14.68 -39.46
N TYR A 17 -11.33 -13.68 -40.12
CA TYR A 17 -9.92 -13.68 -40.56
C TYR A 17 -9.03 -12.73 -39.76
N LEU A 18 -9.59 -11.86 -38.91
CA LEU A 18 -8.87 -10.87 -38.10
C LEU A 18 -7.68 -11.45 -37.32
N PRO A 19 -7.79 -12.63 -36.68
CA PRO A 19 -6.66 -13.23 -35.97
C PRO A 19 -5.45 -13.58 -36.85
N HIS A 20 -5.65 -13.63 -38.17
CA HIS A 20 -4.62 -13.95 -39.16
C HIS A 20 -4.14 -12.70 -39.93
N VAL A 21 -4.71 -11.52 -39.65
CA VAL A 21 -4.28 -10.27 -40.26
C VAL A 21 -3.00 -9.79 -39.58
N ASN A 22 -2.04 -9.31 -40.36
CA ASN A 22 -0.79 -8.77 -39.85
C ASN A 22 -1.06 -7.54 -38.95
N SER A 23 -0.48 -7.52 -37.74
CA SER A 23 -0.55 -6.41 -36.78
C SER A 23 -0.21 -5.04 -37.39
N ASP A 24 0.74 -4.97 -38.33
CA ASP A 24 1.13 -3.72 -39.00
C ASP A 24 0.00 -3.15 -39.87
N LEU A 25 -0.76 -4.02 -40.55
CA LEU A 25 -1.90 -3.59 -41.38
C LEU A 25 -3.05 -3.11 -40.50
N ILE A 26 -3.28 -3.76 -39.35
CA ILE A 26 -4.27 -3.33 -38.36
C ILE A 26 -3.85 -1.96 -37.79
N LEU A 27 -2.58 -1.79 -37.46
CA LEU A 27 -2.04 -0.53 -36.96
C LEU A 27 -2.19 0.61 -37.97
N GLN A 28 -1.86 0.38 -39.23
CA GLN A 28 -2.06 1.35 -40.30
C GLN A 28 -3.54 1.73 -40.48
N GLY A 29 -4.43 0.74 -40.43
CA GLY A 29 -5.88 0.95 -40.49
C GLY A 29 -6.39 1.82 -39.34
N LEU A 30 -6.01 1.48 -38.10
CA LEU A 30 -6.38 2.26 -36.91
C LEU A 30 -5.84 3.69 -36.97
N ASN A 31 -4.58 3.88 -37.38
CA ASN A 31 -3.99 5.22 -37.53
C ASN A 31 -4.69 6.06 -38.60
N ARG A 32 -5.21 5.42 -39.64
CA ARG A 32 -6.01 6.08 -40.66
C ARG A 32 -7.39 6.46 -40.13
N GLU A 33 -8.09 5.53 -39.48
CA GLU A 33 -9.40 5.79 -38.86
C GLU A 33 -9.31 6.90 -37.81
N LEU A 34 -8.26 6.90 -36.98
CA LEU A 34 -8.02 7.97 -36.00
C LEU A 34 -7.95 9.37 -36.64
N LYS A 35 -7.40 9.47 -37.85
CA LYS A 35 -7.30 10.74 -38.61
C LYS A 35 -8.59 11.10 -39.35
N GLU A 36 -9.32 10.09 -39.85
CA GLU A 36 -10.48 10.29 -40.72
C GLU A 36 -11.81 10.36 -39.95
N SER A 37 -11.99 9.53 -38.91
CA SER A 37 -13.23 9.36 -38.16
C SER A 37 -12.98 8.70 -36.80
N PHE A 38 -13.01 9.50 -35.72
CA PHE A 38 -12.83 8.98 -34.36
C PHE A 38 -13.89 7.95 -33.96
N ILE A 39 -15.12 8.09 -34.47
CA ILE A 39 -16.21 7.13 -34.21
C ILE A 39 -15.84 5.76 -34.77
N ASP A 40 -15.34 5.70 -36.00
CA ASP A 40 -14.93 4.45 -36.63
C ASP A 40 -13.74 3.83 -35.89
N TYR A 41 -12.77 4.66 -35.48
CA TYR A 41 -11.65 4.23 -34.64
C TYR A 41 -12.12 3.57 -33.33
N VAL A 42 -13.04 4.20 -32.59
CA VAL A 42 -13.61 3.64 -31.35
C VAL A 42 -14.31 2.31 -31.60
N ASP A 43 -15.00 2.18 -32.72
CA ASP A 43 -15.71 0.96 -33.10
C ASP A 43 -14.76 -0.19 -33.45
N SER A 44 -13.63 0.12 -34.11
CA SER A 44 -12.54 -0.83 -34.37
C SER A 44 -11.82 -1.26 -33.10
N VAL A 45 -11.55 -0.33 -32.18
CA VAL A 45 -10.99 -0.66 -30.85
C VAL A 45 -11.94 -1.59 -30.08
N ARG A 46 -13.24 -1.28 -30.06
CA ARG A 46 -14.25 -2.15 -29.41
C ARG A 46 -14.21 -3.56 -29.99
N MET A 47 -14.09 -3.69 -31.31
CA MET A 47 -14.00 -4.98 -31.99
C MET A 47 -12.75 -5.76 -31.56
N LEU A 48 -11.58 -5.13 -31.59
CA LEU A 48 -10.31 -5.76 -31.20
C LEU A 48 -10.31 -6.21 -29.73
N VAL A 49 -10.84 -5.38 -28.83
CA VAL A 49 -11.00 -5.72 -27.40
C VAL A 49 -11.94 -6.91 -27.21
N ASN A 50 -13.09 -6.94 -27.90
CA ASN A 50 -14.05 -8.03 -27.80
C ASN A 50 -13.48 -9.37 -28.29
N LEU A 51 -12.66 -9.32 -29.33
CA LEU A 51 -12.02 -10.49 -29.91
C LEU A 51 -10.77 -10.95 -29.12
N LYS A 52 -10.26 -10.12 -28.20
CA LYS A 52 -9.04 -10.39 -27.41
C LYS A 52 -7.82 -10.72 -28.27
N ILE A 53 -7.67 -10.01 -29.39
CA ILE A 53 -6.55 -10.17 -30.32
C ILE A 53 -5.85 -8.83 -30.51
N HIS A 54 -4.56 -8.90 -30.90
CA HIS A 54 -3.73 -7.73 -31.22
C HIS A 54 -3.70 -6.65 -30.12
N GLU A 55 -3.63 -7.06 -28.86
CA GLU A 55 -3.53 -6.13 -27.72
C GLU A 55 -2.26 -5.26 -27.81
N ASP A 56 -1.18 -5.81 -28.37
CA ASP A 56 0.06 -5.12 -28.71
C ASP A 56 -0.18 -3.93 -29.65
N VAL A 57 -1.06 -4.07 -30.66
CA VAL A 57 -1.41 -3.00 -31.60
C VAL A 57 -2.16 -1.87 -30.88
N LEU A 58 -3.09 -2.22 -29.99
CA LEU A 58 -3.82 -1.25 -29.17
C LEU A 58 -2.88 -0.53 -28.19
N ILE A 59 -1.91 -1.24 -27.63
CA ILE A 59 -0.87 -0.64 -26.78
C ILE A 59 -0.03 0.37 -27.56
N GLN A 60 0.39 0.02 -28.77
CA GLN A 60 1.17 0.91 -29.63
C GLN A 60 0.38 2.16 -30.03
N THR A 61 -0.88 2.00 -30.44
CA THR A 61 -1.73 3.15 -30.80
C THR A 61 -1.97 4.04 -29.59
N PHE A 62 -2.34 3.47 -28.44
CA PHE A 62 -2.61 4.25 -27.23
C PHE A 62 -1.39 4.99 -26.72
N GLY A 63 -0.18 4.47 -26.90
CA GLY A 63 1.05 5.11 -26.43
C GLY A 63 1.38 6.47 -27.06
N SER A 64 0.71 6.82 -28.16
CA SER A 64 0.92 8.09 -28.88
C SER A 64 -0.36 8.92 -29.05
N LEU A 65 -1.46 8.57 -28.39
CA LEU A 65 -2.72 9.30 -28.54
C LEU A 65 -2.68 10.65 -27.81
N GLU A 66 -3.18 11.67 -28.51
CA GLU A 66 -3.60 12.95 -27.93
C GLU A 66 -5.12 12.98 -28.01
N LEU A 67 -5.78 12.94 -26.84
CA LEU A 67 -7.24 12.87 -26.74
C LEU A 67 -7.74 14.07 -25.96
N ASN A 68 -8.84 14.66 -26.42
CA ASN A 68 -9.63 15.53 -25.56
C ASN A 68 -10.47 14.68 -24.57
N ASN A 69 -11.12 15.32 -23.59
CA ASN A 69 -11.87 14.61 -22.56
C ASN A 69 -12.98 13.71 -23.13
N GLU A 70 -13.77 14.20 -24.10
CA GLU A 70 -14.86 13.43 -24.71
C GLU A 70 -14.33 12.17 -25.42
N GLN A 71 -13.27 12.32 -26.21
CA GLN A 71 -12.62 11.23 -26.92
C GLN A 71 -12.07 10.18 -25.95
N PHE A 72 -11.42 10.65 -24.88
CA PHE A 72 -10.92 9.78 -23.83
C PHE A 72 -12.04 8.98 -23.17
N GLU A 73 -13.14 9.63 -22.76
CA GLU A 73 -14.28 8.96 -22.12
C GLU A 73 -14.89 7.89 -23.03
N GLN A 74 -15.12 8.22 -24.30
CA GLN A 74 -15.69 7.28 -25.28
C GLN A 74 -14.82 6.03 -25.44
N LEU A 75 -13.50 6.21 -25.53
CA LEU A 75 -12.54 5.12 -25.69
C LEU A 75 -12.37 4.32 -24.39
N PHE A 76 -12.31 5.00 -23.24
CA PHE A 76 -12.20 4.40 -21.92
C PHE A 76 -13.33 3.41 -21.64
N LEU A 77 -14.58 3.79 -21.98
CA LEU A 77 -15.74 2.91 -21.81
C LEU A 77 -15.62 1.59 -22.58
N LYS A 78 -14.83 1.54 -23.67
CA LYS A 78 -14.59 0.30 -24.43
C LYS A 78 -13.52 -0.58 -23.79
N VAL A 79 -12.51 0.03 -23.18
CA VAL A 79 -11.35 -0.69 -22.63
C VAL A 79 -11.39 -0.90 -21.12
N LYS A 80 -12.36 -0.32 -20.40
CA LYS A 80 -12.45 -0.33 -18.92
C LYS A 80 -12.33 -1.69 -18.23
N LYS A 81 -12.62 -2.79 -18.94
CA LYS A 81 -12.51 -4.18 -18.45
C LYS A 81 -11.12 -4.79 -18.64
N SER A 82 -10.30 -4.25 -19.55
CA SER A 82 -8.92 -4.69 -19.77
C SER A 82 -7.99 -3.92 -18.84
N ASN A 83 -7.23 -4.64 -18.00
CA ASN A 83 -6.40 -4.01 -16.97
C ASN A 83 -5.28 -3.15 -17.56
N SER A 84 -4.57 -3.70 -18.53
CA SER A 84 -3.44 -3.14 -19.27
C SER A 84 -3.87 -1.96 -20.14
N LEU A 85 -4.90 -2.14 -20.97
CA LEU A 85 -5.36 -1.13 -21.91
C LEU A 85 -5.97 0.09 -21.20
N ALA A 86 -6.80 -0.13 -20.17
CA ALA A 86 -7.38 0.96 -19.39
C ALA A 86 -6.30 1.77 -18.66
N ALA A 87 -5.31 1.09 -18.06
CA ALA A 87 -4.21 1.76 -17.37
C ALA A 87 -3.33 2.56 -18.34
N LEU A 88 -3.02 1.99 -19.50
CA LEU A 88 -2.24 2.67 -20.52
C LEU A 88 -2.96 3.90 -21.08
N LEU A 89 -4.26 3.77 -21.37
CA LEU A 89 -5.05 4.88 -21.88
C LEU A 89 -5.14 6.03 -20.88
N ILE A 90 -5.39 5.73 -19.60
CA ILE A 90 -5.38 6.74 -18.52
C ILE A 90 -4.00 7.40 -18.43
N LYS A 91 -2.94 6.61 -18.41
CA LYS A 91 -1.57 7.13 -18.32
C LYS A 91 -1.24 8.06 -19.49
N GLN A 92 -1.62 7.67 -20.71
CA GLN A 92 -1.38 8.51 -21.87
C GLN A 92 -2.21 9.79 -21.80
N TYR A 93 -3.50 9.70 -21.50
CA TYR A 93 -4.38 10.87 -21.41
C TYR A 93 -3.88 11.87 -20.37
N ILE A 94 -3.43 11.38 -19.20
CA ILE A 94 -2.84 12.23 -18.17
C ILE A 94 -1.56 12.91 -18.66
N LYS A 95 -0.73 12.20 -19.42
CA LYS A 95 0.51 12.74 -19.96
C LYS A 95 0.28 13.77 -21.07
N SER A 96 -0.69 13.56 -21.95
CA SER A 96 -0.91 14.41 -23.13
C SER A 96 -1.84 15.58 -22.88
N ALA A 97 -2.90 15.39 -22.09
CA ALA A 97 -3.94 16.41 -21.86
C ALA A 97 -3.83 17.12 -20.50
N THR A 98 -3.05 16.59 -19.55
CA THR A 98 -2.93 17.11 -18.18
C THR A 98 -4.29 17.49 -17.54
N PRO A 99 -5.25 16.55 -17.49
CA PRO A 99 -6.60 16.82 -17.02
C PRO A 99 -6.61 17.14 -15.53
N SER A 100 -7.55 17.98 -15.12
CA SER A 100 -7.87 18.22 -13.71
C SER A 100 -8.45 16.96 -13.05
N THR A 101 -8.39 16.88 -11.72
CA THR A 101 -8.97 15.74 -10.96
C THR A 101 -10.48 15.63 -11.19
N ASN A 102 -11.18 16.75 -11.33
CA ASN A 102 -12.62 16.79 -11.62
C ASN A 102 -12.99 16.10 -12.93
N GLU A 103 -12.18 16.27 -13.98
CA GLU A 103 -12.37 15.58 -15.26
C GLU A 103 -12.13 14.07 -15.15
N LEU A 104 -11.31 13.64 -14.19
CA LEU A 104 -11.03 12.24 -13.92
C LEU A 104 -12.01 11.58 -12.93
N VAL A 105 -12.89 12.33 -12.25
CA VAL A 105 -13.87 11.74 -11.32
C VAL A 105 -14.85 10.77 -12.01
N PRO A 106 -15.47 11.10 -13.16
CA PRO A 106 -16.47 10.24 -13.80
C PRO A 106 -15.94 8.85 -14.14
N ILE A 107 -14.68 8.73 -14.55
CA ILE A 107 -14.10 7.44 -14.94
C ILE A 107 -13.91 6.49 -13.76
N ILE A 108 -13.65 6.98 -12.54
CA ILE A 108 -13.41 6.13 -11.34
C ILE A 108 -14.58 5.17 -11.10
N LYS A 109 -15.82 5.64 -11.32
CA LYS A 109 -17.03 4.84 -11.17
C LYS A 109 -16.99 3.59 -12.04
N TYR A 110 -16.51 3.72 -13.28
CA TYR A 110 -16.53 2.68 -14.30
C TYR A 110 -15.24 1.83 -14.34
N THR A 111 -14.17 2.26 -13.68
CA THR A 111 -12.91 1.52 -13.64
C THR A 111 -13.04 0.25 -12.79
N GLU A 112 -12.75 -0.90 -13.42
CA GLU A 112 -12.64 -2.20 -12.74
C GLU A 112 -11.17 -2.64 -12.56
N SER A 113 -10.25 -1.98 -13.28
CA SER A 113 -8.82 -2.28 -13.25
C SER A 113 -8.11 -1.69 -12.03
N LYS A 114 -7.43 -2.55 -11.27
CA LYS A 114 -6.55 -2.14 -10.16
C LYS A 114 -5.39 -1.27 -10.64
N GLN A 115 -4.82 -1.59 -11.80
CA GLN A 115 -3.69 -0.84 -12.36
C GLN A 115 -4.11 0.56 -12.79
N ALA A 116 -5.28 0.69 -13.42
CA ALA A 116 -5.86 1.97 -13.80
C ALA A 116 -6.13 2.86 -12.58
N LEU A 117 -6.75 2.32 -11.53
CA LEU A 117 -6.98 3.05 -10.29
C LEU A 117 -5.68 3.44 -9.58
N LEU A 118 -4.66 2.58 -9.61
CA LEU A 118 -3.34 2.91 -9.07
C LEU A 118 -2.67 4.06 -9.83
N GLU A 119 -2.83 4.12 -11.15
CA GLU A 119 -2.34 5.24 -11.96
C GLU A 119 -3.10 6.53 -11.62
N LEU A 120 -4.42 6.48 -11.48
CA LEU A 120 -5.22 7.62 -11.04
C LEU A 120 -4.81 8.10 -9.64
N PHE A 121 -4.58 7.18 -8.70
CA PHE A 121 -4.10 7.51 -7.37
C PHE A 121 -2.75 8.21 -7.45
N ARG A 122 -1.81 7.65 -8.21
CA ARG A 122 -0.48 8.23 -8.41
C ARG A 122 -0.59 9.66 -8.95
N THR A 123 -1.39 9.87 -9.98
CA THR A 123 -1.60 11.19 -10.57
C THR A 123 -2.19 12.17 -9.57
N GLY A 124 -3.26 11.80 -8.86
CA GLY A 124 -3.84 12.68 -7.84
C GLY A 124 -2.86 13.04 -6.72
N THR A 125 -2.01 12.08 -6.29
CA THR A 125 -1.04 12.33 -5.21
C THR A 125 0.15 13.18 -5.65
N LEU A 126 0.52 13.13 -6.94
CA LEU A 126 1.64 13.88 -7.49
C LEU A 126 1.22 15.21 -8.13
N SER A 127 -0.09 15.41 -8.35
CA SER A 127 -0.66 16.65 -8.85
C SER A 127 -0.24 17.84 -7.98
N PRO A 128 0.10 19.00 -8.59
CA PRO A 128 0.25 20.25 -7.85
C PRO A 128 -1.08 20.73 -7.25
N ASP A 129 -2.19 20.48 -7.96
CA ASP A 129 -3.55 20.78 -7.52
C ASP A 129 -4.13 19.54 -6.83
N PHE A 130 -3.69 19.35 -5.59
CA PHE A 130 -4.13 18.23 -4.78
C PHE A 130 -5.64 18.31 -4.47
N ASP A 131 -6.34 17.20 -4.66
CA ASP A 131 -7.78 17.05 -4.38
C ASP A 131 -8.01 15.85 -3.46
N SER A 132 -8.43 16.13 -2.23
CA SER A 132 -8.69 15.12 -1.19
C SER A 132 -9.81 14.17 -1.59
N ASP A 133 -10.86 14.70 -2.21
CA ASP A 133 -12.07 13.95 -2.51
C ASP A 133 -11.81 12.98 -3.65
N PHE A 134 -11.08 13.42 -4.66
CA PHE A 134 -10.58 12.55 -5.72
C PHE A 134 -9.74 11.39 -5.15
N ILE A 135 -8.77 11.69 -4.28
CA ILE A 135 -7.90 10.66 -3.68
C ILE A 135 -8.68 9.68 -2.80
N ASN A 136 -9.60 10.19 -1.98
CA ASN A 136 -10.45 9.36 -1.13
C ASN A 136 -11.34 8.45 -1.99
N LEU A 137 -11.91 8.96 -3.08
CA LEU A 137 -12.75 8.21 -4.01
C LEU A 137 -11.97 7.11 -4.72
N VAL A 138 -10.79 7.41 -5.28
CA VAL A 138 -9.91 6.42 -5.92
C VAL A 138 -9.48 5.36 -4.90
N TYR A 139 -9.04 5.77 -3.72
CA TYR A 139 -8.62 4.87 -2.65
C TYR A 139 -9.75 3.91 -2.27
N ASN A 140 -10.95 4.44 -2.01
CA ASN A 140 -12.12 3.63 -1.63
C ASN A 140 -12.50 2.62 -2.71
N LYS A 141 -12.56 3.06 -3.97
CA LYS A 141 -12.84 2.19 -5.12
C LYS A 141 -11.78 1.09 -5.24
N LEU A 142 -10.51 1.43 -5.03
CA LEU A 142 -9.41 0.48 -5.10
C LEU A 142 -9.49 -0.56 -3.99
N ILE A 143 -9.78 -0.17 -2.74
CA ILE A 143 -10.00 -1.10 -1.63
C ILE A 143 -11.19 -2.03 -1.93
N TYR A 144 -12.29 -1.49 -2.45
CA TYR A 144 -13.48 -2.24 -2.84
C TYR A 144 -13.18 -3.34 -3.86
N ILE A 145 -12.42 -3.04 -4.93
CA ILE A 145 -12.09 -4.04 -5.96
C ILE A 145 -10.93 -4.96 -5.57
N ALA A 146 -10.06 -4.52 -4.65
CA ALA A 146 -8.91 -5.31 -4.21
C ALA A 146 -9.31 -6.40 -3.23
N MET A 147 -10.40 -6.20 -2.50
CA MET A 147 -10.90 -7.14 -1.51
C MET A 147 -11.89 -8.14 -2.10
N PRO A 148 -11.83 -9.42 -1.68
CA PRO A 148 -12.80 -10.42 -2.06
C PRO A 148 -14.15 -10.11 -1.41
N LYS A 149 -15.22 -10.17 -2.20
CA LYS A 149 -16.60 -10.08 -1.72
C LYS A 149 -17.03 -11.45 -1.21
N ARG A 150 -17.71 -11.53 -0.06
CA ARG A 150 -18.44 -12.76 0.29
C ARG A 150 -19.74 -12.82 -0.50
N ARG A 151 -20.15 -14.06 -0.83
CA ARG A 151 -21.47 -14.33 -1.39
C ARG A 151 -22.52 -14.03 -0.32
N SER A 152 -23.23 -12.91 -0.51
CA SER A 152 -24.63 -12.57 -0.19
C SER A 152 -25.31 -12.95 1.14
N ASP A 153 -24.76 -13.79 2.01
CA ASP A 153 -25.59 -14.45 3.04
C ASP A 153 -25.35 -13.95 4.47
N SER A 154 -24.51 -12.93 4.67
CA SER A 154 -24.34 -12.27 5.97
C SER A 154 -24.42 -10.76 5.84
N SER A 155 -25.26 -10.13 6.66
CA SER A 155 -25.59 -8.70 6.63
C SER A 155 -24.44 -7.74 6.99
N ILE A 156 -23.22 -8.22 7.25
CA ILE A 156 -22.06 -7.36 7.56
C ILE A 156 -20.79 -7.94 6.93
N ASP A 157 -20.32 -7.30 5.85
CA ASP A 157 -19.01 -7.52 5.22
C ASP A 157 -17.89 -6.98 6.13
N THR A 158 -17.51 -7.72 7.16
CA THR A 158 -16.36 -7.33 7.99
C THR A 158 -15.04 -7.62 7.28
N PHE A 159 -14.06 -6.74 7.46
CA PHE A 159 -12.68 -6.90 7.03
C PHE A 159 -12.10 -8.23 7.53
N HIS A 160 -12.41 -8.62 8.77
CA HIS A 160 -11.95 -9.90 9.31
C HIS A 160 -12.48 -11.09 8.47
N ASN A 161 -13.76 -11.10 8.15
CA ASN A 161 -14.38 -12.17 7.37
C ASN A 161 -13.89 -12.19 5.91
N ASN A 162 -13.65 -11.03 5.32
CA ASN A 162 -13.24 -10.92 3.92
C ASN A 162 -11.73 -11.12 3.75
N PHE A 163 -10.90 -10.57 4.62
CA PHE A 163 -9.45 -10.64 4.49
C PHE A 163 -8.85 -11.87 5.16
N GLN A 164 -9.18 -12.16 6.44
CA GLN A 164 -8.49 -13.22 7.17
C GLN A 164 -8.86 -14.63 6.68
N LYS A 165 -10.12 -14.83 6.29
CA LYS A 165 -10.60 -16.12 5.76
C LYS A 165 -10.26 -16.35 4.29
N SER A 166 -9.66 -15.35 3.63
CA SER A 166 -9.26 -15.47 2.23
C SER A 166 -7.98 -16.25 2.03
N THR A 167 -7.83 -16.79 0.82
CA THR A 167 -6.64 -17.54 0.42
C THR A 167 -5.37 -16.69 0.53
N TYR A 168 -4.22 -17.34 0.67
CA TYR A 168 -2.92 -16.68 0.68
C TYR A 168 -2.73 -15.78 -0.56
N ASN A 169 -3.04 -16.28 -1.76
CA ASN A 169 -2.89 -15.54 -3.02
C ASN A 169 -3.75 -14.28 -3.06
N THR A 170 -4.99 -14.37 -2.57
CA THR A 170 -5.89 -13.20 -2.48
C THR A 170 -5.34 -12.15 -1.53
N ARG A 171 -4.87 -12.56 -0.33
CA ARG A 171 -4.25 -11.65 0.64
C ARG A 171 -2.98 -11.00 0.09
N ALA A 172 -2.14 -11.78 -0.59
CA ALA A 172 -0.93 -11.28 -1.23
C ALA A 172 -1.25 -10.23 -2.32
N GLY A 173 -2.28 -10.49 -3.14
CA GLY A 173 -2.77 -9.54 -4.14
C GLY A 173 -3.27 -8.24 -3.52
N PHE A 174 -4.02 -8.31 -2.42
CA PHE A 174 -4.45 -7.13 -1.67
C PHE A 174 -3.26 -6.33 -1.11
N HIS A 175 -2.29 -6.99 -0.48
CA HIS A 175 -1.08 -6.32 0.02
C HIS A 175 -0.25 -5.68 -1.09
N ASN A 176 -0.20 -6.27 -2.28
CA ASN A 176 0.48 -5.65 -3.42
C ASN A 176 -0.17 -4.33 -3.82
N VAL A 177 -1.51 -4.24 -3.75
CA VAL A 177 -2.23 -2.99 -3.98
C VAL A 177 -1.85 -1.93 -2.93
N VAL A 178 -1.87 -2.28 -1.65
CA VAL A 178 -1.45 -1.37 -0.56
C VAL A 178 0.01 -0.94 -0.72
N ARG A 179 0.90 -1.85 -1.14
CA ARG A 179 2.31 -1.53 -1.43
C ARG A 179 2.43 -0.54 -2.59
N SER A 180 1.67 -0.70 -3.67
CA SER A 180 1.71 0.24 -4.80
C SER A 180 1.22 1.63 -4.41
N LEU A 181 0.17 1.73 -3.58
CA LEU A 181 -0.26 3.01 -3.00
C LEU A 181 0.87 3.64 -2.16
N ALA A 182 1.46 2.85 -1.28
CA ALA A 182 2.54 3.28 -0.41
C ALA A 182 3.80 3.73 -1.17
N GLN A 183 4.09 3.13 -2.33
CA GLN A 183 5.19 3.59 -3.20
C GLN A 183 4.96 5.03 -3.67
N ALA A 184 3.75 5.35 -4.14
CA ALA A 184 3.40 6.71 -4.54
C ALA A 184 3.50 7.70 -3.35
N LEU A 185 3.00 7.32 -2.18
CA LEU A 185 3.12 8.14 -0.98
C LEU A 185 4.58 8.34 -0.53
N SER A 186 5.43 7.34 -0.74
CA SER A 186 6.82 7.36 -0.28
C SER A 186 7.75 8.29 -1.07
N ILE A 187 7.30 8.90 -2.15
CA ILE A 187 8.10 9.90 -2.89
C ILE A 187 7.70 11.35 -2.57
N LEU A 188 6.64 11.55 -1.79
CA LEU A 188 6.14 12.87 -1.43
C LEU A 188 7.01 13.55 -0.36
N ASP A 189 6.95 14.89 -0.34
CA ASP A 189 7.46 15.72 0.75
C ASP A 189 6.56 15.60 2.01
N GLU A 190 7.02 16.18 3.12
CA GLU A 190 6.36 16.07 4.41
C GLU A 190 5.01 16.79 4.46
N VAL A 191 4.81 17.84 3.67
CA VAL A 191 3.58 18.64 3.64
C VAL A 191 2.48 17.86 2.93
N ARG A 192 2.77 17.39 1.71
CA ARG A 192 1.86 16.60 0.89
C ARG A 192 1.53 15.27 1.55
N LEU A 193 2.54 14.58 2.10
CA LEU A 193 2.31 13.31 2.79
C LEU A 193 1.41 13.50 4.02
N ALA A 194 1.65 14.54 4.82
CA ALA A 194 0.80 14.85 5.96
C ALA A 194 -0.65 15.08 5.52
N PHE A 195 -0.87 15.94 4.52
CA PHE A 195 -2.21 16.26 4.04
C PHE A 195 -2.96 15.03 3.52
N ILE A 196 -2.31 14.18 2.72
CA ILE A 196 -2.91 12.96 2.17
C ILE A 196 -3.23 11.95 3.27
N LEU A 197 -2.29 11.70 4.19
CA LEU A 197 -2.54 10.79 5.30
C LEU A 197 -3.67 11.30 6.19
N ASP A 198 -3.72 12.61 6.43
CA ASP A 198 -4.79 13.26 7.20
C ASP A 198 -6.16 13.03 6.55
N SER A 199 -6.26 13.30 5.24
CA SER A 199 -7.46 13.07 4.44
C SER A 199 -7.90 11.61 4.49
N LEU A 200 -7.01 10.67 4.15
CA LEU A 200 -7.35 9.25 4.09
C LEU A 200 -7.75 8.68 5.46
N ILE A 201 -7.03 9.05 6.53
CA ILE A 201 -7.32 8.56 7.89
C ILE A 201 -8.65 9.13 8.38
N THR A 202 -8.91 10.41 8.12
CA THR A 202 -10.18 11.06 8.48
C THR A 202 -11.32 10.45 7.67
N PHE A 203 -11.14 10.25 6.36
CA PHE A 203 -12.10 9.59 5.48
C PHE A 203 -12.46 8.18 5.98
N MET A 204 -11.47 7.35 6.32
CA MET A 204 -11.72 5.99 6.82
C MET A 204 -12.44 5.95 8.18
N ARG A 205 -12.33 6.99 9.01
CA ARG A 205 -12.79 6.98 10.41
C ARG A 205 -14.05 7.79 10.66
N ASN A 206 -14.15 8.96 10.05
CA ASN A 206 -15.12 9.99 10.39
C ASN A 206 -16.12 10.23 9.27
N ASP A 207 -15.74 9.97 8.02
CA ASP A 207 -16.59 10.32 6.88
C ASP A 207 -17.59 9.19 6.59
N GLY A 208 -18.84 9.47 6.97
CA GLY A 208 -19.91 8.50 7.16
C GLY A 208 -20.25 7.65 5.93
N ALA A 209 -20.62 6.38 6.15
CA ALA A 209 -21.22 5.40 5.23
C ALA A 209 -20.57 5.15 3.85
N SER A 210 -19.68 6.02 3.38
CA SER A 210 -19.14 6.04 2.02
C SER A 210 -17.88 5.19 1.93
N PHE A 211 -17.11 5.10 3.01
CA PHE A 211 -15.99 4.19 3.08
C PHE A 211 -16.47 2.73 3.10
N TYR A 212 -15.84 1.88 2.29
CA TYR A 212 -16.27 0.50 2.09
C TYR A 212 -16.36 -0.33 3.38
N TYR A 213 -15.45 -0.10 4.33
CA TYR A 213 -15.45 -0.75 5.65
C TYR A 213 -15.91 0.19 6.76
N TYR A 214 -16.82 1.12 6.45
CA TYR A 214 -17.39 2.01 7.46
C TYR A 214 -17.96 1.21 8.65
N GLY A 215 -17.65 1.66 9.87
CA GLY A 215 -18.02 0.97 11.10
C GLY A 215 -17.15 -0.23 11.50
N ASP A 216 -16.29 -0.76 10.62
CA ASP A 216 -15.33 -1.82 10.96
C ASP A 216 -14.01 -1.23 11.48
N GLN A 217 -13.96 -0.95 12.78
CA GLN A 217 -12.79 -0.38 13.43
C GLN A 217 -11.53 -1.23 13.28
N HIS A 218 -11.67 -2.56 13.19
CA HIS A 218 -10.54 -3.46 12.99
C HIS A 218 -9.98 -3.31 11.57
N GLY A 219 -10.85 -3.27 10.56
CA GLY A 219 -10.46 -3.03 9.17
C GLY A 219 -9.79 -1.66 8.98
N VAL A 220 -10.38 -0.61 9.53
CA VAL A 220 -9.81 0.75 9.49
C VAL A 220 -8.43 0.82 10.14
N ASN A 221 -8.27 0.22 11.33
CA ASN A 221 -6.96 0.15 12.01
C ASN A 221 -5.93 -0.63 11.19
N TYR A 222 -6.34 -1.76 10.60
CA TYR A 222 -5.46 -2.58 9.75
C TYR A 222 -4.95 -1.80 8.55
N LEU A 223 -5.86 -1.17 7.79
CA LEU A 223 -5.54 -0.43 6.57
C LEU A 223 -4.65 0.77 6.87
N THR A 224 -4.97 1.55 7.91
CA THR A 224 -4.16 2.68 8.36
C THR A 224 -2.75 2.20 8.72
N LYS A 225 -2.64 1.12 9.51
CA LYS A 225 -1.36 0.56 9.94
C LYS A 225 -0.54 0.06 8.75
N ASP A 226 -1.12 -0.72 7.85
CA ASP A 226 -0.40 -1.31 6.73
C ASP A 226 0.05 -0.25 5.73
N LEU A 227 -0.81 0.74 5.42
CA LEU A 227 -0.44 1.86 4.54
C LEU A 227 0.76 2.64 5.10
N ILE A 228 0.70 3.09 6.35
CA ILE A 228 1.82 3.81 7.00
C ILE A 228 3.07 2.92 7.03
N ASN A 229 2.93 1.65 7.40
CA ASN A 229 4.04 0.71 7.46
C ASN A 229 4.73 0.52 6.11
N GLN A 230 4.00 0.31 5.02
CA GLN A 230 4.60 0.19 3.70
C GLN A 230 5.22 1.52 3.25
N THR A 231 4.55 2.66 3.48
CA THR A 231 5.07 3.98 3.07
C THR A 231 6.42 4.27 3.73
N MET A 232 6.52 4.05 5.05
CA MET A 232 7.78 4.24 5.79
C MET A 232 8.86 3.24 5.34
N ARG A 233 8.51 1.98 5.07
CA ARG A 233 9.45 0.99 4.54
C ARG A 233 10.02 1.36 3.17
N PHE A 234 9.23 2.00 2.31
CA PHE A 234 9.74 2.52 1.03
C PHE A 234 10.59 3.77 1.25
N LYS A 235 10.16 4.73 2.09
CA LYS A 235 10.95 5.92 2.43
C LYS A 235 12.34 5.58 2.97
N ILE A 236 12.47 4.58 3.83
CA ILE A 236 13.78 4.10 4.34
C ILE A 236 14.75 3.74 3.20
N ARG A 237 14.26 3.27 2.05
CA ARG A 237 15.12 2.91 0.90
C ARG A 237 15.62 4.12 0.13
N TYR A 238 14.95 5.27 0.27
CA TYR A 238 15.29 6.51 -0.42
C TYR A 238 16.10 7.48 0.45
N CYS A 239 16.02 7.34 1.78
CA CYS A 239 16.81 8.14 2.71
C CYS A 239 18.17 7.49 2.93
N SER A 240 19.25 8.25 2.72
CA SER A 240 20.62 7.83 3.04
C SER A 240 20.84 7.69 4.54
N GLU A 241 20.21 8.58 5.33
CA GLU A 241 20.37 8.64 6.78
C GLU A 241 19.03 8.46 7.50
N LEU A 242 19.03 7.65 8.56
CA LEU A 242 17.83 7.38 9.37
C LEU A 242 17.43 8.59 10.21
N ALA A 243 18.40 9.43 10.60
CA ALA A 243 18.17 10.69 11.31
C ALA A 243 17.28 11.63 10.49
N ASP A 244 17.57 11.81 9.21
CA ASP A 244 16.75 12.62 8.29
C ASP A 244 15.33 12.09 8.19
N LEU A 245 15.16 10.77 8.11
CA LEU A 245 13.83 10.17 8.07
C LEU A 245 13.07 10.35 9.39
N ALA A 246 13.75 10.33 10.53
CA ALA A 246 13.13 10.62 11.82
C ALA A 246 12.66 12.08 11.90
N ILE A 247 13.44 13.03 11.38
CA ILE A 247 13.08 14.46 11.26
C ILE A 247 11.88 14.62 10.32
N PHE A 248 11.93 14.01 9.13
CA PHE A 248 10.83 13.99 8.16
C PHE A 248 9.54 13.49 8.80
N THR A 249 9.60 12.34 9.49
CA THR A 249 8.43 11.76 10.16
C THR A 249 7.87 12.68 11.24
N LYS A 250 8.73 13.36 12.00
CA LYS A 250 8.33 14.37 13.00
C LYS A 250 7.60 15.54 12.34
N GLN A 251 8.09 16.03 11.20
CA GLN A 251 7.45 17.12 10.47
C GLN A 251 6.08 16.71 9.92
N VAL A 252 5.96 15.50 9.35
CA VAL A 252 4.66 14.94 8.92
C VAL A 252 3.68 14.91 10.10
N LEU A 253 4.11 14.36 11.25
CA LEU A 253 3.28 14.30 12.46
C LEU A 253 2.76 15.66 12.93
N HIS A 254 3.61 16.69 12.86
CA HIS A 254 3.26 18.04 13.26
C HIS A 254 2.24 18.70 12.31
N LYS A 255 2.30 18.37 11.02
CA LYS A 255 1.43 18.95 9.98
C LYS A 255 0.07 18.26 9.83
N MET A 256 -0.08 17.03 10.32
CA MET A 256 -1.38 16.34 10.34
C MET A 256 -2.33 17.00 11.37
N ASN A 257 -3.64 17.01 11.13
CA ASN A 257 -4.63 17.55 12.06
C ASN A 257 -5.43 16.46 12.78
N THR A 258 -5.56 15.27 12.18
CA THR A 258 -6.29 14.12 12.72
C THR A 258 -5.69 13.65 14.04
N PRO A 259 -6.49 13.30 15.07
CA PRO A 259 -5.97 12.74 16.31
C PRO A 259 -5.43 11.31 16.16
N HIS A 260 -5.72 10.63 15.05
CA HIS A 260 -5.43 9.21 14.85
C HIS A 260 -4.02 8.93 14.31
N LYS A 261 -2.99 9.51 14.93
CA LYS A 261 -1.58 9.46 14.48
C LYS A 261 -0.76 8.33 15.10
N ALA A 262 -1.36 7.47 15.91
CA ALA A 262 -0.65 6.50 16.76
C ALA A 262 0.37 5.63 16.01
N HIS A 263 0.05 5.17 14.80
CA HIS A 263 0.97 4.35 14.01
C HIS A 263 2.15 5.13 13.43
N LEU A 264 1.97 6.42 13.12
CA LEU A 264 3.06 7.27 12.66
C LEU A 264 3.96 7.68 13.84
N ILE A 265 3.38 7.91 15.03
CA ILE A 265 4.13 8.11 16.29
C ILE A 265 4.98 6.88 16.62
N TYR A 266 4.41 5.68 16.49
CA TYR A 266 5.14 4.42 16.63
C TYR A 266 6.36 4.39 15.69
N TRP A 267 6.18 4.75 14.42
CA TRP A 267 7.28 4.79 13.46
C TRP A 267 8.34 5.83 13.80
N HIS A 268 7.93 7.02 14.26
CA HIS A 268 8.86 8.06 14.68
C HIS A 268 9.78 7.58 15.82
N PHE A 269 9.21 7.00 16.88
CA PHE A 269 10.01 6.43 17.97
C PHE A 269 10.89 5.26 17.52
N LYS A 270 10.37 4.39 16.64
CA LYS A 270 11.15 3.30 16.06
C LYS A 270 12.38 3.85 15.31
N LEU A 271 12.21 4.88 14.49
CA LEU A 271 13.29 5.46 13.68
C LEU A 271 14.37 6.11 14.55
N LEU A 272 13.99 6.88 15.58
CA LEU A 272 14.92 7.48 16.53
C LEU A 272 15.84 6.43 17.18
N VAL A 273 15.26 5.32 17.63
CA VAL A 273 16.02 4.26 18.30
C VAL A 273 16.77 3.37 17.30
N MET A 274 16.25 3.20 16.09
CA MET A 274 16.91 2.41 15.05
C MET A 274 18.22 3.03 14.59
N ASP A 275 18.26 4.37 14.49
CA ASP A 275 19.46 5.14 14.17
C ASP A 275 20.48 5.12 15.33
N ASN A 276 20.01 5.44 16.54
CA ASN A 276 20.82 5.42 17.75
C ASN A 276 20.08 4.74 18.91
N PRO A 277 20.39 3.46 19.21
CA PRO A 277 19.72 2.70 20.26
C PRO A 277 19.78 3.34 21.66
N GLN A 278 20.81 4.14 21.95
CA GLN A 278 20.97 4.83 23.23
C GLN A 278 19.90 5.90 23.47
N ILE A 279 19.22 6.38 22.42
CA ILE A 279 18.11 7.32 22.53
C ILE A 279 16.95 6.70 23.34
N ALA A 280 16.83 5.37 23.37
CA ALA A 280 15.79 4.70 24.16
C ALA A 280 15.84 5.09 25.66
N PHE A 281 17.04 5.19 26.25
CA PHE A 281 17.19 5.61 27.66
C PHE A 281 16.74 7.07 27.87
N LYS A 282 17.16 7.97 26.97
CA LYS A 282 16.76 9.39 27.01
C LYS A 282 15.24 9.55 26.87
N LEU A 283 14.61 8.74 26.03
CA LEU A 283 13.16 8.73 25.89
C LEU A 283 12.49 8.27 27.18
N VAL A 284 12.98 7.19 27.80
CA VAL A 284 12.48 6.75 29.12
C VAL A 284 12.64 7.84 30.18
N ASP A 285 13.76 8.57 30.18
CA ASP A 285 14.02 9.67 31.12
C ASP A 285 13.16 10.91 30.89
N SER A 286 12.58 11.09 29.70
CA SER A 286 11.71 12.23 29.42
C SER A 286 10.45 12.27 30.30
N GLY A 287 10.13 11.17 30.99
CA GLY A 287 8.96 11.06 31.85
C GLY A 287 7.63 11.12 31.08
N ASN A 288 7.65 11.04 29.75
CA ASN A 288 6.45 11.10 28.92
C ASN A 288 5.57 9.85 29.19
N PRO A 289 4.36 10.00 29.79
CA PRO A 289 3.52 8.87 30.14
C PRO A 289 3.01 8.10 28.91
N ASP A 290 2.85 8.76 27.76
CA ASP A 290 2.43 8.12 26.52
C ASP A 290 3.50 7.20 25.93
N LEU A 291 4.77 7.38 26.31
CA LEU A 291 5.86 6.50 25.85
C LEU A 291 5.62 5.03 26.25
N GLN A 292 4.91 4.77 27.35
CA GLN A 292 4.53 3.40 27.74
C GLN A 292 3.77 2.68 26.62
N LYS A 293 2.86 3.37 25.92
CA LYS A 293 2.09 2.82 24.79
C LYS A 293 2.97 2.51 23.58
N TYR A 294 4.09 3.20 23.46
CA TYR A 294 5.04 3.08 22.34
C TYR A 294 6.34 2.36 22.69
N PHE A 295 6.45 1.78 23.88
CA PHE A 295 7.59 0.95 24.27
C PHE A 295 7.94 -0.16 23.24
N PRO A 296 6.97 -0.84 22.61
CA PRO A 296 7.28 -1.81 21.55
C PRO A 296 7.96 -1.19 20.32
N ALA A 297 7.80 0.11 20.07
CA ALA A 297 8.50 0.82 19.01
C ALA A 297 9.99 0.97 19.32
N LEU A 298 10.34 1.26 20.57
CA LEU A 298 11.73 1.35 21.03
C LEU A 298 12.42 0.00 20.83
N VAL A 299 11.79 -1.08 21.30
CA VAL A 299 12.29 -2.45 21.14
C VAL A 299 12.43 -2.81 19.66
N SER A 300 11.41 -2.55 18.83
CA SER A 300 11.52 -2.81 17.39
C SER A 300 12.63 -1.95 16.74
N GLY A 301 12.85 -0.72 17.19
CA GLY A 301 13.96 0.13 16.73
C GLY A 301 15.32 -0.52 16.99
N MET A 302 15.56 -0.97 18.23
CA MET A 302 16.79 -1.68 18.61
C MET A 302 17.00 -2.94 17.76
N LEU A 303 15.96 -3.77 17.63
CA LEU A 303 16.03 -5.03 16.87
C LEU A 303 16.37 -4.81 15.38
N ASN A 304 15.95 -3.68 14.82
CA ASN A 304 16.19 -3.32 13.42
C ASN A 304 17.41 -2.40 13.21
N SER A 305 18.14 -2.04 14.28
CA SER A 305 19.33 -1.20 14.15
C SER A 305 20.45 -1.94 13.40
N THR A 306 21.15 -1.23 12.51
CA THR A 306 22.35 -1.72 11.81
C THR A 306 23.63 -1.45 12.60
N LYS A 307 23.56 -0.65 13.68
CA LYS A 307 24.69 -0.30 14.54
C LYS A 307 25.00 -1.36 15.59
N LEU A 308 24.11 -2.32 15.77
CA LEU A 308 24.24 -3.42 16.73
C LEU A 308 24.25 -4.75 15.99
N ASP A 309 25.11 -5.68 16.43
CA ASP A 309 25.04 -7.08 16.04
C ASP A 309 23.89 -7.79 16.78
N ASN A 310 23.66 -9.08 16.47
CA ASN A 310 22.51 -9.79 17.04
C ASN A 310 22.57 -9.91 18.58
N ASN A 311 23.76 -10.06 19.16
CA ASN A 311 23.91 -10.16 20.61
C ASN A 311 23.78 -8.77 21.27
N GLY A 312 24.42 -7.74 20.71
CA GLY A 312 24.29 -6.37 21.17
C GLY A 312 22.85 -5.85 21.12
N LYS A 313 22.04 -6.28 20.13
CA LYS A 313 20.59 -6.02 20.10
C LYS A 313 19.86 -6.61 21.29
N ILE A 314 20.15 -7.86 21.64
CA ILE A 314 19.51 -8.54 22.77
C ILE A 314 19.91 -7.86 24.08
N ASP A 315 21.20 -7.59 24.27
CA ASP A 315 21.72 -6.93 25.47
C ASP A 315 21.14 -5.52 25.64
N MET A 316 21.07 -4.74 24.56
CA MET A 316 20.48 -3.40 24.57
C MET A 316 19.01 -3.43 24.96
N VAL A 317 18.24 -4.37 24.40
CA VAL A 317 16.82 -4.56 24.74
C VAL A 317 16.65 -4.85 26.23
N VAL A 318 17.49 -5.71 26.81
CA VAL A 318 17.43 -6.05 28.23
C VAL A 318 17.79 -4.87 29.11
N GLN A 319 18.83 -4.12 28.77
CA GLN A 319 19.24 -2.93 29.51
C GLN A 319 18.11 -1.90 29.53
N VAL A 320 17.48 -1.62 28.40
CA VAL A 320 16.34 -0.69 28.31
C VAL A 320 15.13 -1.21 29.08
N ILE A 321 14.86 -2.52 29.07
CA ILE A 321 13.78 -3.14 29.86
C ILE A 321 14.02 -2.95 31.35
N ASN A 322 15.22 -3.23 31.84
CA ASN A 322 15.54 -3.06 33.25
C ASN A 322 15.46 -1.58 33.65
N TYR A 323 16.06 -0.69 32.85
CA TYR A 323 16.02 0.75 33.09
C TYR A 323 14.60 1.32 33.12
N ALA A 324 13.76 0.94 32.16
CA ALA A 324 12.37 1.38 32.13
C ALA A 324 11.58 0.86 33.35
N ARG A 325 11.94 -0.31 33.91
CA ARG A 325 11.30 -0.83 35.12
C ARG A 325 11.70 -0.02 36.34
N GLU A 326 12.99 0.29 36.48
CA GLU A 326 13.50 1.16 37.55
C GLU A 326 12.82 2.53 37.53
N LYS A 327 12.48 3.03 36.34
CA LYS A 327 11.76 4.29 36.14
C LYS A 327 10.23 4.16 36.27
N GLY A 328 9.71 2.99 36.67
CA GLY A 328 8.29 2.77 36.93
C GLY A 328 7.40 2.53 35.69
N PHE A 329 7.99 2.26 34.52
CA PHE A 329 7.21 1.97 33.31
C PHE A 329 6.67 0.54 33.33
N THR A 330 5.35 0.39 33.11
CA THR A 330 4.77 -0.92 32.83
C THR A 330 5.03 -1.30 31.37
N GLN A 331 5.89 -2.30 31.16
CA GLN A 331 6.32 -2.68 29.81
C GLN A 331 5.50 -3.83 29.25
N GLY A 332 4.88 -3.59 28.09
CA GLY A 332 4.27 -4.62 27.27
C GLY A 332 4.96 -4.67 25.91
N LEU A 333 5.01 -5.86 25.31
CA LEU A 333 5.35 -6.02 23.89
C LEU A 333 4.11 -6.47 23.14
N ASN A 334 3.88 -5.90 21.96
CA ASN A 334 2.89 -6.45 21.05
C ASN A 334 3.39 -7.78 20.45
N SER A 335 2.49 -8.56 19.84
CA SER A 335 2.79 -9.87 19.26
C SER A 335 3.87 -9.81 18.18
N ASN A 336 3.88 -8.78 17.35
CA ASN A 336 4.84 -8.63 16.25
C ASN A 336 6.26 -8.39 16.79
N THR A 337 6.44 -7.41 17.68
CA THR A 337 7.74 -7.12 18.30
C THR A 337 8.23 -8.32 19.13
N SER A 338 7.32 -9.03 19.79
CA SER A 338 7.65 -10.29 20.47
C SER A 338 8.17 -11.34 19.49
N GLY A 339 7.53 -11.48 18.32
CA GLY A 339 7.99 -12.37 17.25
C GLY A 339 9.36 -12.00 16.68
N GLU A 340 9.62 -10.70 16.43
CA GLU A 340 10.93 -10.21 16.01
C GLU A 340 12.03 -10.60 17.01
N LEU A 341 11.77 -10.39 18.30
CA LEU A 341 12.69 -10.72 19.39
C LEU A 341 12.92 -12.24 19.51
N ILE A 342 11.85 -13.04 19.40
CA ILE A 342 11.94 -14.51 19.40
C ILE A 342 12.81 -14.98 18.23
N ASN A 343 12.60 -14.45 17.03
CA ASN A 343 13.37 -14.84 15.85
C ASN A 343 14.85 -14.47 16.01
N LEU A 344 15.14 -13.29 16.55
CA LEU A 344 16.50 -12.86 16.84
C LEU A 344 17.17 -13.82 17.84
N ILE A 345 16.50 -14.10 18.95
CA ILE A 345 16.92 -15.08 19.96
C ILE A 345 17.15 -16.46 19.33
N GLN A 346 16.25 -16.90 18.44
CA GLN A 346 16.37 -18.18 17.75
C GLN A 346 17.59 -18.25 16.83
N SER A 347 17.87 -17.15 16.12
CA SER A 347 18.98 -17.02 15.17
C SER A 347 20.35 -16.85 15.82
N SER A 348 20.44 -16.31 17.04
CA SER A 348 21.67 -16.30 17.83
C SER A 348 21.96 -17.73 18.30
N LYS A 349 22.71 -18.48 17.48
CA LYS A 349 23.05 -19.90 17.68
C LYS A 349 24.29 -20.10 18.53
N GLU A 350 25.09 -19.04 18.76
CA GLU A 350 26.49 -19.20 19.18
C GLU A 350 26.76 -18.83 20.65
N THR A 351 25.78 -18.37 21.42
CA THR A 351 26.02 -18.02 22.83
C THR A 351 24.84 -18.39 23.71
N PRO A 352 25.05 -19.06 24.85
CA PRO A 352 24.01 -19.18 25.88
C PRO A 352 23.52 -17.78 26.22
N ILE A 353 22.22 -17.54 26.03
CA ILE A 353 21.62 -16.28 26.46
C ILE A 353 21.81 -16.19 27.96
N ASN A 354 22.43 -15.10 28.42
CA ASN A 354 22.73 -14.86 29.82
C ASN A 354 21.44 -15.07 30.67
N PRO A 355 21.48 -15.82 31.78
CA PRO A 355 20.32 -16.00 32.66
C PRO A 355 19.62 -14.69 33.06
N GLN A 356 20.39 -13.61 33.28
CA GLN A 356 19.85 -12.28 33.59
C GLN A 356 19.08 -11.67 32.41
N VAL A 357 19.55 -11.92 31.18
CA VAL A 357 18.83 -11.55 29.95
C VAL A 357 17.52 -12.32 29.85
N MET A 358 17.53 -13.62 30.14
CA MET A 358 16.33 -14.45 30.12
C MET A 358 15.29 -14.00 31.15
N GLU A 359 15.73 -13.64 32.36
CA GLU A 359 14.86 -13.10 33.41
C GLU A 359 14.26 -11.75 33.01
N GLY A 360 15.08 -10.84 32.46
CA GLY A 360 14.62 -9.58 31.88
C GLY A 360 13.58 -9.77 30.78
N LEU A 361 13.77 -10.75 29.90
CA LEU A 361 12.80 -11.05 28.84
C LEU A 361 11.49 -11.67 29.37
N LEU A 362 11.56 -12.56 30.36
CA LEU A 362 10.39 -13.20 30.96
C LEU A 362 9.51 -12.24 31.75
N SER A 363 10.10 -11.18 32.30
CA SER A 363 9.40 -10.14 33.05
C SER A 363 8.49 -9.26 32.20
N LEU A 364 8.64 -9.28 30.86
CA LEU A 364 7.75 -8.57 29.94
C LEU A 364 6.33 -9.16 30.00
N LYS A 365 5.32 -8.28 29.92
CA LYS A 365 3.91 -8.70 29.77
C LYS A 365 3.62 -9.19 28.34
N SER A 366 4.26 -10.28 27.91
CA SER A 366 4.04 -10.93 26.61
C SER A 366 4.01 -12.46 26.73
N GLU A 367 2.81 -13.04 26.65
CA GLU A 367 2.61 -14.50 26.72
C GLU A 367 3.28 -15.25 25.56
N PRO A 368 3.21 -14.80 24.30
CA PRO A 368 3.92 -15.45 23.19
C PRO A 368 5.44 -15.52 23.40
N LEU A 369 6.03 -14.45 23.96
CA LEU A 369 7.46 -14.41 24.27
C LEU A 369 7.82 -15.43 25.34
N ARG A 370 7.04 -15.52 26.42
CA ARG A 370 7.27 -16.51 27.49
C ARG A 370 7.18 -17.94 26.97
N GLN A 371 6.19 -18.25 26.13
CA GLN A 371 6.04 -19.59 25.56
C GLN A 371 7.21 -19.96 24.63
N ALA A 372 7.63 -19.04 23.76
CA ALA A 372 8.76 -19.27 22.87
C ALA A 372 10.09 -19.46 23.63
N ILE A 373 10.30 -18.68 24.69
CA ILE A 373 11.43 -18.84 25.62
C ILE A 373 11.40 -20.22 26.28
N LYS A 374 10.25 -20.62 26.85
CA LYS A 374 10.08 -21.93 27.50
C LYS A 374 10.39 -23.08 26.53
N LEU A 375 9.91 -23.01 25.28
CA LEU A 375 10.17 -24.01 24.25
C LEU A 375 11.66 -24.11 23.88
N ARG A 376 12.39 -22.99 23.81
CA ARG A 376 13.83 -22.98 23.55
C ARG A 376 14.62 -23.59 24.71
N LEU A 377 14.28 -23.25 25.95
CA LEU A 377 14.90 -23.84 27.15
C LEU A 377 14.64 -25.35 27.23
N ALA A 378 13.41 -25.80 26.94
CA ALA A 378 13.06 -27.22 26.91
C ALA A 378 13.84 -28.01 25.85
N ARG A 379 14.07 -27.44 24.66
CA ARG A 379 14.89 -28.07 23.60
C ARG A 379 16.36 -28.21 24.02
N LYS A 380 16.92 -27.23 24.73
CA LYS A 380 18.31 -27.28 25.22
C LYS A 380 18.49 -28.34 26.32
N ASN A 381 17.50 -28.50 27.20
CA ASN A 381 17.52 -29.54 28.24
C ASN A 381 17.35 -30.96 27.69
N LYS A 382 16.71 -31.13 26.52
CA LYS A 382 16.67 -32.42 25.81
C LYS A 382 17.95 -32.76 25.04
N LEU A 383 18.85 -31.78 24.84
CA LEU A 383 20.11 -31.94 24.09
C LEU A 383 21.35 -31.97 25.01
N LYS A 384 21.17 -31.94 26.33
CA LYS A 384 22.25 -32.26 27.27
C LYS A 384 22.30 -33.79 27.43
N PRO A 385 23.41 -34.46 27.07
CA PRO A 385 23.58 -35.89 27.31
C PRO A 385 23.59 -36.20 28.82
#